data_AF-A0A380U4D7-F1
#
_entry.id   AF-A0A380U4D7-F1
#
_cell.length_a   1.000
_cell.length_b   1.000
_cell.length_c   1.000
_cell.angle_alpha   90.00
_cell.angle_beta   90.00
_cell.angle_gamma   90.00
#
_symmetry.space_group_name_H-M   'P 1'
#
loop_
_entity.id
_entity.type
_entity.pdbx_description
1 polymer ?
#
loop_
_entity_poly.entity_id
_entity_poly.type
_entity_poly.pdbx_seq_one_letter_code
_entity_poly.pdbx_strand_id
1 'polypeptide(L)'
;MNLLFDLLLQPKNTLFKQSLYISTLAYLLSRYNQSKKILKDLPEAQRKVVLVQELLAAEPEREHQLAELAAVVGMSPWHLLRQFKKFTGLPPHAWLVQFRLRKSLYLLKQGCEIATVVQLCGFSDQSHYTRHFKKSLGCTPAQYLAHKI
;
A
#
# COMPACT_ATOMS: atom_id res chain seq x y z
N MET A 1 7.27 1.90 -23.73
CA MET A 1 5.85 2.27 -23.55
C MET A 1 5.40 3.38 -24.51
N ASN A 2 6.05 3.58 -25.67
CA ASN A 2 5.68 4.65 -26.63
C ASN A 2 4.91 4.15 -27.86
N LEU A 3 4.99 2.84 -28.17
CA LEU A 3 4.40 2.24 -29.37
C LEU A 3 2.88 2.43 -29.48
N LEU A 4 2.16 2.43 -28.35
CA LEU A 4 0.71 2.61 -28.31
C LEU A 4 0.31 4.06 -28.57
N PHE A 5 1.09 5.01 -28.05
CA PHE A 5 0.87 6.44 -28.22
C PHE A 5 1.21 6.86 -29.66
N ASP A 6 2.31 6.35 -30.21
CA ASP A 6 2.75 6.59 -31.59
C ASP A 6 1.73 6.04 -32.62
N LEU A 7 1.10 4.88 -32.34
CA LEU A 7 0.04 4.31 -33.18
C LEU A 7 -1.28 5.09 -33.11
N LEU A 8 -1.61 5.68 -31.96
CA LEU A 8 -2.82 6.51 -31.81
C LEU A 8 -2.73 7.84 -32.56
N LEU A 9 -1.52 8.34 -32.86
CA LEU A 9 -1.29 9.62 -33.53
C LEU A 9 -1.26 9.55 -35.07
N GLN A 10 -1.24 8.35 -35.69
CA GLN A 10 -1.18 8.22 -37.15
C GLN A 10 -2.55 8.42 -37.84
N PRO A 11 -2.69 9.24 -38.90
CA PRO A 11 -4.00 9.62 -39.45
C PRO A 11 -4.79 8.51 -40.18
N LYS A 12 -4.21 7.33 -40.43
CA LYS A 12 -4.86 6.21 -41.13
C LYS A 12 -5.10 5.00 -40.19
N ASN A 13 -5.99 4.08 -40.59
CA ASN A 13 -6.39 2.86 -39.85
C ASN A 13 -7.32 3.06 -38.63
N THR A 14 -8.43 3.78 -38.83
CA THR A 14 -9.45 4.06 -37.80
C THR A 14 -9.99 2.80 -37.11
N LEU A 15 -10.26 1.73 -37.87
CA LEU A 15 -10.78 0.47 -37.34
C LEU A 15 -9.75 -0.26 -36.47
N PHE A 16 -8.47 -0.30 -36.88
CA PHE A 16 -7.40 -0.90 -36.08
C PHE A 16 -7.20 -0.17 -34.75
N LYS A 17 -7.26 1.17 -34.75
CA LYS A 17 -7.21 1.97 -33.51
C LYS A 17 -8.39 1.70 -32.59
N GLN A 18 -9.60 1.61 -33.14
CA GLN A 18 -10.80 1.30 -32.36
C GLN A 18 -10.72 -0.09 -31.75
N SER A 19 -10.29 -1.10 -32.52
CA SER A 19 -10.08 -2.46 -32.01
C SER A 19 -9.00 -2.50 -30.93
N LEU A 20 -7.88 -1.79 -31.11
CA LEU A 20 -6.80 -1.72 -30.12
C LEU A 20 -7.23 -0.99 -28.85
N TYR A 21 -8.01 0.08 -28.98
CA TYR A 21 -8.57 0.84 -27.86
C TYR A 21 -9.56 -0.02 -27.07
N ILE A 22 -10.49 -0.71 -27.75
CA ILE A 22 -11.46 -1.61 -27.11
C ILE A 22 -10.75 -2.79 -26.46
N SER A 23 -9.76 -3.41 -27.10
CA SER A 23 -9.04 -4.55 -26.52
C SER A 23 -8.20 -4.14 -25.30
N THR A 24 -7.58 -2.95 -25.33
CA THR A 24 -6.82 -2.43 -24.18
C THR A 24 -7.75 -2.03 -23.04
N LEU A 25 -8.86 -1.35 -23.31
CA LEU A 25 -9.90 -1.08 -22.30
C LEU A 25 -10.45 -2.39 -21.71
N ALA A 26 -10.81 -3.36 -22.55
CA ALA A 26 -11.32 -4.65 -22.10
C ALA A 26 -10.29 -5.40 -21.23
N TYR A 27 -9.03 -5.38 -21.60
CA TYR A 27 -7.94 -5.96 -20.81
C TYR A 27 -7.77 -5.26 -19.46
N LEU A 28 -7.75 -3.92 -19.44
CA LEU A 28 -7.64 -3.13 -18.21
C LEU A 28 -8.85 -3.31 -17.29
N LEU A 29 -10.06 -3.30 -17.85
CA LEU A 29 -11.31 -3.53 -17.13
C LEU A 29 -11.36 -4.96 -16.56
N SER A 30 -10.96 -5.97 -17.33
CA SER A 30 -10.91 -7.36 -16.87
C SER A 30 -9.93 -7.52 -15.70
N ARG A 31 -8.73 -6.95 -15.83
CA ARG A 31 -7.70 -6.99 -14.78
C ARG A 31 -8.14 -6.25 -13.51
N TYR A 32 -8.76 -5.08 -13.66
CA TYR A 32 -9.31 -4.32 -12.53
C TYR A 32 -10.46 -5.06 -11.85
N ASN A 33 -11.36 -5.65 -12.64
CA ASN A 33 -12.51 -6.39 -12.13
C ASN A 33 -12.09 -7.70 -11.43
N GLN A 34 -11.01 -8.35 -11.88
CA GLN A 34 -10.46 -9.54 -11.21
C GLN A 34 -9.94 -9.23 -9.80
N SER A 35 -9.27 -8.09 -9.60
CA SER A 35 -8.85 -7.63 -8.27
C SER A 35 -10.06 -7.36 -7.36
N LYS A 36 -11.11 -6.71 -7.89
CA LYS A 36 -12.36 -6.50 -7.14
C LYS A 36 -13.12 -7.79 -6.87
N LYS A 37 -13.07 -8.77 -7.77
CA LYS A 37 -13.71 -10.07 -7.61
C LYS A 37 -13.08 -10.86 -6.46
N ILE A 38 -11.74 -10.92 -6.40
CA ILE A 38 -11.02 -11.54 -5.29
C ILE A 38 -11.46 -10.94 -3.96
N LEU A 39 -11.57 -9.61 -3.87
CA LEU A 39 -12.07 -8.95 -2.67
C LEU A 39 -13.52 -9.32 -2.39
N LYS A 40 -14.40 -9.38 -3.39
CA LYS A 40 -15.81 -9.79 -3.20
C LYS A 40 -15.95 -11.23 -2.69
N ASP A 41 -15.06 -12.13 -3.09
CA ASP A 41 -15.09 -13.54 -2.70
C ASP A 41 -14.60 -13.77 -1.26
N LEU A 42 -13.94 -12.78 -0.63
CA LEU A 42 -13.56 -12.86 0.78
C LEU A 42 -14.78 -12.77 1.71
N PRO A 43 -14.76 -13.47 2.85
CA PRO A 43 -15.71 -13.26 3.94
C PRO A 43 -15.81 -11.77 4.32
N GLU A 44 -17.01 -11.31 4.65
CA GLU A 44 -17.27 -9.89 4.93
C GLU A 44 -16.29 -9.28 5.94
N ALA A 45 -15.99 -10.00 7.01
CA ALA A 45 -15.04 -9.56 8.03
C ALA A 45 -13.63 -9.31 7.48
N GLN A 46 -13.17 -10.13 6.53
CA GLN A 46 -11.87 -9.97 5.89
C GLN A 46 -11.87 -8.80 4.91
N ARG A 47 -12.96 -8.60 4.15
CA ARG A 47 -13.12 -7.41 3.27
C ARG A 47 -13.01 -6.11 4.07
N LYS A 48 -13.66 -6.07 5.23
CA LYS A 48 -13.59 -4.94 6.15
C LYS A 48 -12.17 -4.72 6.68
N VAL A 49 -11.42 -5.77 6.97
CA VAL A 49 -10.00 -5.65 7.35
C VAL A 49 -9.16 -5.07 6.20
N VAL A 50 -9.36 -5.51 4.96
CA VAL A 50 -8.67 -4.95 3.79
C VAL A 50 -8.98 -3.46 3.63
N LEU A 51 -10.25 -3.06 3.78
CA LEU A 51 -10.62 -1.64 3.76
C LEU A 51 -9.90 -0.84 4.84
N VAL A 52 -9.75 -1.38 6.06
CA VAL A 52 -8.96 -0.72 7.11
C VAL A 52 -7.49 -0.63 6.74
N GLN A 53 -6.90 -1.64 6.08
CA GLN A 53 -5.53 -1.56 5.58
C GLN A 53 -5.36 -0.44 4.54
N GLU A 54 -6.33 -0.28 3.63
CA GLU A 54 -6.35 0.78 2.63
C GLU A 54 -6.44 2.17 3.29
N LEU A 55 -7.32 2.34 4.28
CA LEU A 55 -7.46 3.59 5.05
C LEU A 55 -6.15 3.96 5.77
N LEU A 56 -5.54 2.99 6.45
CA LEU A 56 -4.26 3.18 7.13
C LEU A 56 -3.12 3.49 6.15
N ALA A 57 -3.13 2.90 4.95
CA ALA A 57 -2.11 3.11 3.93
C ALA A 57 -2.26 4.45 3.19
N ALA A 58 -3.47 5.00 3.13
CA ALA A 58 -3.75 6.28 2.49
C ALA A 58 -3.17 7.47 3.27
N GLU A 59 -3.31 7.45 4.59
CA GLU A 59 -2.81 8.50 5.49
C GLU A 59 -1.90 7.86 6.56
N PRO A 60 -0.73 7.34 6.18
CA PRO A 60 0.11 6.58 7.09
C PRO A 60 0.66 7.43 8.22
N GLU A 61 0.85 8.74 8.06
CA GLU A 61 1.36 9.68 9.07
C GLU A 61 0.34 10.06 10.14
N ARG A 62 -0.96 9.91 9.85
CA ARG A 62 -2.03 10.31 10.75
C ARG A 62 -2.08 9.42 11.98
N GLU A 63 -2.46 10.01 13.11
CA GLU A 63 -2.81 9.25 14.31
C GLU A 63 -4.22 8.65 14.14
N HIS A 64 -4.30 7.32 14.12
CA HIS A 64 -5.53 6.57 13.89
C HIS A 64 -6.09 6.01 15.20
N GLN A 65 -7.36 6.24 15.46
CA GLN A 65 -8.05 5.62 16.60
C GLN A 65 -8.76 4.34 16.16
N LEU A 66 -8.64 3.26 16.95
CA LEU A 66 -9.29 1.99 16.65
C LEU A 66 -10.82 2.13 16.57
N ALA A 67 -11.41 3.00 17.40
CA ALA A 67 -12.85 3.25 17.40
C ALA A 67 -13.33 3.89 16.09
N GLU A 68 -12.56 4.84 15.54
CA GLU A 68 -12.84 5.47 14.25
C GLU A 68 -12.81 4.44 13.13
N LEU A 69 -11.72 3.66 13.04
CA LEU A 69 -11.57 2.61 12.02
C LEU A 69 -12.70 1.58 12.10
N ALA A 70 -13.11 1.20 13.32
CA ALA A 70 -14.19 0.26 13.55
C ALA A 70 -15.55 0.83 13.12
N ALA A 71 -15.81 2.11 13.39
CA ALA A 71 -17.02 2.80 12.97
C ALA A 71 -17.14 2.85 11.44
N VAL A 72 -16.05 3.17 10.73
CA VAL A 72 -16.05 3.23 9.24
C VAL A 72 -16.46 1.90 8.62
N VAL A 73 -16.05 0.77 9.22
CA VAL A 73 -16.36 -0.56 8.67
C VAL A 73 -17.55 -1.25 9.35
N GLY A 74 -18.28 -0.56 10.22
CA GLY A 74 -19.44 -1.11 10.92
C GLY A 74 -19.10 -2.34 11.78
N MET A 75 -18.04 -2.24 12.59
CA MET A 75 -17.63 -3.25 13.56
C MET A 75 -17.49 -2.63 14.96
N SER A 76 -17.57 -3.46 16.01
CA SER A 76 -17.08 -3.03 17.32
C SER A 76 -15.54 -2.98 17.32
N PRO A 77 -14.90 -2.11 18.12
CA PRO A 77 -13.45 -2.01 18.19
C PRO A 77 -12.76 -3.34 18.53
N TRP A 78 -13.33 -4.10 19.46
CA TRP A 78 -12.82 -5.41 19.86
C TRP A 78 -12.93 -6.44 18.73
N HIS A 79 -14.06 -6.45 18.01
CA HIS A 79 -14.24 -7.36 16.88
C HIS A 79 -13.26 -7.03 15.75
N LEU A 80 -13.10 -5.75 15.41
CA LEU A 80 -12.12 -5.31 14.41
C LEU A 80 -10.70 -5.75 14.81
N LEU A 81 -10.27 -5.47 16.04
CA LEU A 81 -8.93 -5.86 16.50
C LEU A 81 -8.68 -7.37 16.34
N ARG A 82 -9.67 -8.20 16.71
CA ARG A 82 -9.59 -9.65 16.62
C ARG A 82 -9.53 -10.12 15.17
N GLN A 83 -10.41 -9.62 14.30
CA GLN A 83 -10.43 -10.00 12.88
C GLN A 83 -9.17 -9.52 12.16
N PHE A 84 -8.71 -8.30 12.45
CA PHE A 84 -7.52 -7.73 11.86
C PHE A 84 -6.29 -8.57 12.21
N LYS A 85 -6.09 -8.93 13.49
CA LYS A 85 -4.99 -9.81 13.90
C LYS A 85 -5.13 -11.22 13.31
N LYS A 86 -6.34 -11.78 13.26
CA LYS A 86 -6.59 -13.10 12.67
C LYS A 86 -6.23 -13.14 11.18
N PHE A 87 -6.57 -12.09 10.44
CA PHE A 87 -6.37 -12.03 8.99
C PHE A 87 -4.95 -11.61 8.58
N THR A 88 -4.35 -10.66 9.30
CA THR A 88 -3.03 -10.09 8.94
C THR A 88 -1.87 -10.64 9.76
N GLY A 89 -2.16 -11.36 10.86
CA GLY A 89 -1.17 -11.78 11.87
C GLY A 89 -0.78 -10.68 12.87
N LEU A 90 -1.13 -9.42 12.61
CA LEU A 90 -0.68 -8.26 13.40
C LEU A 90 -1.86 -7.41 13.87
N PRO A 91 -1.79 -6.73 15.03
CA PRO A 91 -2.71 -5.65 15.36
C PRO A 91 -2.57 -4.45 14.40
N PRO A 92 -3.61 -3.60 14.22
CA PRO A 92 -3.60 -2.47 13.29
C PRO A 92 -2.38 -1.56 13.39
N HIS A 93 -2.00 -1.12 14.60
CA HIS A 93 -0.84 -0.25 14.80
C HIS A 93 0.48 -0.94 14.39
N ALA A 94 0.67 -2.20 14.76
CA ALA A 94 1.87 -2.96 14.38
C ALA A 94 1.95 -3.17 12.86
N TRP A 95 0.80 -3.40 12.23
CA TRP A 95 0.70 -3.49 10.77
C TRP A 95 1.06 -2.16 10.10
N LEU A 96 0.55 -1.03 10.59
CA LEU A 96 0.88 0.31 10.07
C LEU A 96 2.38 0.59 10.17
N VAL A 97 3.00 0.30 11.32
CA VAL A 97 4.46 0.45 11.48
C VAL A 97 5.21 -0.40 10.45
N GLN A 98 4.79 -1.65 10.22
CA GLN A 98 5.43 -2.51 9.22
C GLN A 98 5.25 -1.95 7.80
N PHE A 99 4.07 -1.41 7.48
CA PHE A 99 3.80 -0.74 6.22
C PHE A 99 4.73 0.48 6.01
N ARG A 100 4.85 1.36 7.01
CA ARG A 100 5.76 2.51 7.00
C ARG A 100 7.22 2.07 6.80
N LEU A 101 7.65 1.00 7.47
CA LEU A 101 9.02 0.45 7.30
C LEU A 101 9.27 -0.10 5.89
N ARG A 102 8.31 -0.82 5.29
CA ARG A 102 8.44 -1.30 3.90
C ARG A 102 8.56 -0.14 2.92
N LYS A 103 7.75 0.92 3.09
CA LYS A 103 7.87 2.17 2.31
C LYS A 103 9.26 2.79 2.49
N SER A 104 9.79 2.79 3.72
CA SER A 104 11.12 3.33 4.01
C SER A 104 12.24 2.59 3.30
N LEU A 105 12.17 1.24 3.25
CA LEU A 105 13.16 0.43 2.54
C LEU A 105 13.17 0.71 1.04
N TYR A 106 11.98 0.89 0.44
CA TYR A 106 11.87 1.28 -0.96
C TYR A 106 12.56 2.62 -1.22
N LEU A 107 12.27 3.65 -0.41
CA LEU A 107 12.87 4.98 -0.59
C LEU A 107 14.38 5.00 -0.34
N LEU A 108 14.87 4.27 0.68
CA LEU A 108 16.30 4.13 0.93
C LEU A 108 17.04 3.48 -0.25
N LYS A 109 16.43 2.49 -0.90
CA LYS A 109 16.98 1.86 -2.11
C LYS A 109 17.06 2.85 -3.28
N GLN A 110 16.12 3.78 -3.38
CA GLN A 110 16.15 4.87 -4.36
C GLN A 110 17.15 5.99 -4.02
N GLY A 111 17.89 5.87 -2.92
CA GLY A 111 18.92 6.84 -2.53
C GLY A 111 18.37 8.07 -1.80
N CYS A 112 17.12 8.05 -1.35
CA CYS A 112 16.58 9.13 -0.52
C CYS A 112 17.33 9.21 0.82
N GLU A 113 17.59 10.43 1.28
CA GLU A 113 18.20 10.67 2.59
C GLU A 113 17.30 10.20 3.74
N ILE A 114 17.92 9.72 4.83
CA ILE A 114 17.19 9.19 5.99
C ILE A 114 16.19 10.21 6.54
N ALA A 115 16.57 11.48 6.64
CA ALA A 115 15.69 12.54 7.14
C ALA A 115 14.42 12.68 6.29
N THR A 116 14.55 12.67 4.96
CA THR A 116 13.42 12.70 4.03
C THR A 116 12.56 11.44 4.14
N VAL A 117 13.19 10.27 4.29
CA VAL A 117 12.48 8.99 4.43
C VAL A 117 11.59 8.97 5.68
N VAL A 118 12.07 9.49 6.81
CA VAL A 118 11.32 9.59 8.07
C VAL A 118 10.00 10.35 7.84
N GLN A 119 10.09 11.52 7.20
CA GLN A 119 8.94 12.37 6.90
C GLN A 119 7.97 11.70 5.92
N LEU A 120 8.48 11.18 4.79
CA LEU A 120 7.65 10.55 3.76
C LEU A 120 6.97 9.25 4.22
N CYS A 121 7.52 8.58 5.23
CA CYS A 121 6.95 7.36 5.78
C CYS A 121 6.03 7.60 6.98
N GLY A 122 5.85 8.84 7.43
CA GLY A 122 4.95 9.16 8.54
C GLY A 122 5.47 8.74 9.91
N PHE A 123 6.80 8.75 10.11
CA PHE A 123 7.37 8.66 11.46
C PHE A 123 7.47 10.06 12.07
N SER A 124 7.12 10.19 13.34
CA SER A 124 7.20 11.45 14.11
C SER A 124 8.59 12.08 14.06
N ASP A 125 9.61 11.25 14.18
CA ASP A 125 11.01 11.66 14.26
C ASP A 125 11.95 10.50 13.91
N GLN A 126 13.22 10.84 13.75
CA GLN A 126 14.26 9.89 13.38
C GLN A 126 14.57 8.86 14.47
N SER A 127 14.41 9.18 15.75
CA SER A 127 14.65 8.26 16.86
C SER A 127 13.58 7.17 16.90
N HIS A 128 12.32 7.55 16.74
CA HIS A 128 11.18 6.66 16.61
C HIS A 128 11.33 5.74 15.39
N TYR A 129 11.68 6.30 14.24
CA TYR A 129 12.00 5.53 13.04
C TYR A 129 13.13 4.53 13.27
N THR A 130 14.27 4.98 13.80
CA THR A 130 15.46 4.14 13.99
C THR A 130 15.19 2.98 14.96
N ARG A 131 14.44 3.23 16.04
CA ARG A 131 14.02 2.19 16.99
C ARG A 131 13.18 1.11 16.30
N HIS A 132 12.18 1.52 15.52
CA HIS A 132 11.32 0.58 14.80
C HIS A 132 12.06 -0.18 13.70
N PHE A 133 12.92 0.53 12.96
CA PHE A 133 13.74 -0.06 11.91
C PHE A 133 14.69 -1.12 12.48
N LYS A 134 15.46 -0.78 13.54
CA LYS A 134 16.36 -1.73 14.20
C LYS A 134 15.62 -2.92 14.80
N LYS A 135 14.47 -2.69 15.43
CA LYS A 135 13.64 -3.77 15.98
C LYS A 135 13.15 -4.72 14.89
N SER A 136 12.86 -4.22 13.69
CA SER A 136 12.33 -5.04 12.59
C SER A 136 13.39 -5.69 11.71
N LEU A 137 14.57 -5.07 11.55
CA LEU A 137 15.59 -5.46 10.56
C LEU A 137 16.93 -5.85 11.21
N GLY A 138 17.07 -5.71 12.53
CA GLY A 138 18.29 -6.06 13.28
C GLY A 138 19.43 -5.05 13.17
N CYS A 139 19.35 -4.06 12.27
CA CYS A 139 20.37 -3.04 12.04
C CYS A 139 19.75 -1.64 11.97
N THR A 140 20.55 -0.58 12.09
CA THR A 140 20.06 0.80 11.90
C THR A 140 19.93 1.16 10.41
N PRO A 141 19.15 2.20 10.05
CA PRO A 141 19.06 2.66 8.65
C PRO A 141 20.43 3.01 8.04
N ALA A 142 21.30 3.64 8.83
CA ALA A 142 22.67 3.98 8.39
C ALA A 142 23.51 2.72 8.12
N GLN A 143 23.43 1.71 9.00
CA GLN A 143 24.09 0.43 8.79
C GLN A 143 23.56 -0.29 7.56
N TYR A 144 22.23 -0.27 7.35
CA TYR A 144 21.59 -0.85 6.17
C TYR A 144 22.11 -0.22 4.86
N LEU A 145 22.27 1.11 4.82
CA LEU A 145 22.81 1.81 3.65
C LEU A 145 24.31 1.53 3.43
N ALA A 146 25.09 1.39 4.50
CA ALA A 146 26.53 1.08 4.40
C ALA A 146 26.80 -0.33 3.84
N HIS A 147 25.88 -1.27 4.06
CA HIS A 147 26.02 -2.68 3.66
C HIS A 147 25.22 -3.02 2.40
N LYS A 148 24.77 -2.04 1.60
CA LYS A 148 23.87 -2.23 0.43
C LYS A 148 24.14 -3.57 -0.29
N ILE A 149 23.27 -4.55 -0.03
CA ILE A 149 23.10 -5.80 -0.79
C ILE A 149 22.27 -5.49 -2.03
#